data_AF-A0A1K1VDA5-F1
#
_entry.id   AF-A0A1K1VDA5-F1
#
_cell.length_a   1.000
_cell.length_b   1.000
_cell.length_c   1.000
_cell.angle_alpha   90.00
_cell.angle_beta   90.00
_cell.angle_gamma   90.00
#
_symmetry.space_group_name_H-M   'P 1'
#
loop_
_entity.id
_entity.type
_entity.pdbx_description
1 polymer ?
#
loop_
_entity_poly.entity_id
_entity_poly.type
_entity_poly.pdbx_seq_one_letter_code
_entity_poly.pdbx_strand_id
1 'polypeptide(L)'
;MLANLYWILVASVVLGAFYLIGMRLGKIKPALVVALLLAVMGHIFYYYYLEQMLVKRWGGSMQIQVPEGQYHIGVTWKDDNLWIQNYDPASNQCIFREYSRGSVLEGEVRLRNCNPLQLLGVEQLQKLLQTPPRPASTASGGEGSQ
;
A
#
# COMPACT_ATOMS: atom_id res chain seq x y z
N MET A 1 -16.50 4.17 3.27
CA MET A 1 -17.67 4.93 3.77
C MET A 1 -17.25 6.10 4.67
N LEU A 2 -16.44 5.89 5.72
CA LEU A 2 -15.98 6.97 6.62
C LEU A 2 -15.09 8.02 5.96
N ALA A 3 -14.18 7.62 5.06
CA ALA A 3 -13.39 8.58 4.28
C ALA A 3 -14.28 9.53 3.46
N ASN A 4 -15.33 9.01 2.82
CA ASN A 4 -16.28 9.83 2.06
C ASN A 4 -17.05 10.78 2.98
N LEU A 5 -17.47 10.32 4.16
CA LEU A 5 -18.13 11.17 5.16
C LEU A 5 -17.23 12.32 5.60
N TYR A 6 -15.94 12.04 5.85
CA TYR A 6 -14.95 13.06 6.17
C TYR A 6 -14.86 14.12 5.06
N TRP A 7 -14.75 13.71 3.80
CA TRP A 7 -14.67 14.64 2.67
C TRP A 7 -15.93 15.49 2.49
N ILE A 8 -17.12 14.92 2.73
CA ILE A 8 -18.38 15.66 2.73
C ILE A 8 -18.39 16.72 3.85
N LEU A 9 -17.88 16.38 5.04
CA LEU A 9 -17.78 17.30 6.16
C LEU A 9 -16.80 18.44 5.88
N VAL A 10 -15.61 18.13 5.34
CA VAL A 10 -14.63 19.15 4.92
C VAL A 10 -15.23 20.07 3.85
N ALA A 11 -15.87 19.51 2.83
CA ALA A 11 -16.53 20.30 1.79
C ALA A 11 -17.62 21.21 2.36
N SER A 12 -18.44 20.70 3.27
CA SER A 12 -19.48 21.47 3.97
C SER A 12 -18.89 22.64 4.76
N VAL A 13 -17.79 22.42 5.49
CA VAL A 13 -17.11 23.46 6.26
C VAL A 13 -16.48 24.52 5.35
N VAL A 14 -15.81 24.10 4.27
CA VAL A 14 -15.18 25.00 3.29
C VAL A 14 -16.23 25.87 2.59
N LEU A 15 -17.31 25.25 2.09
CA LEU A 15 -18.39 25.97 1.42
C LEU A 15 -19.15 26.89 2.39
N GLY A 16 -19.37 26.44 3.63
CA GLY A 16 -19.99 27.25 4.68
C GLY A 16 -19.16 28.49 5.03
N ALA A 17 -17.85 28.33 5.23
CA ALA A 17 -16.94 29.43 5.49
C ALA A 17 -16.88 30.41 4.31
N PHE A 18 -16.81 29.89 3.08
CA PHE A 18 -16.83 30.72 1.88
C PHE A 18 -18.14 31.50 1.74
N TYR A 19 -19.29 30.87 1.94
CA TYR A 19 -20.60 31.53 1.90
C TYR A 19 -20.71 32.65 2.94
N LEU A 20 -20.31 32.35 4.18
CA LEU A 20 -20.44 33.29 5.28
C LEU A 20 -19.51 34.50 5.12
N ILE A 21 -18.26 34.32 4.68
CA ILE A 21 -17.31 35.43 4.53
C ILE A 21 -17.48 36.14 3.18
N GLY A 22 -17.71 35.37 2.11
CA GLY A 22 -17.77 35.88 0.75
C GLY A 22 -19.09 36.56 0.44
N MET A 23 -20.22 35.86 0.67
CA MET A 23 -21.54 36.37 0.32
C MET A 23 -22.16 37.20 1.44
N ARG A 24 -22.11 36.73 2.69
CA ARG A 24 -22.77 37.42 3.81
C ARG A 24 -21.99 38.65 4.30
N LEU A 25 -20.66 38.59 4.30
CA LEU A 25 -19.80 39.73 4.68
C LEU A 25 -19.27 40.52 3.46
N GLY A 26 -19.56 40.09 2.22
CA GLY A 26 -19.13 40.76 0.99
C GLY A 26 -17.62 40.71 0.71
N LYS A 27 -16.84 39.92 1.45
CA LYS A 27 -15.38 39.89 1.36
C LYS A 27 -14.88 38.63 0.65
N ILE A 28 -14.98 38.61 -0.67
CA ILE A 28 -14.63 37.44 -1.50
C ILE A 28 -13.13 37.08 -1.39
N LYS A 29 -12.24 38.07 -1.40
CA LYS A 29 -10.78 37.83 -1.31
C LYS A 29 -10.38 37.05 -0.04
N PRO A 30 -10.70 37.50 1.19
CA PRO A 30 -10.38 36.73 2.38
C PRO A 30 -11.19 35.43 2.48
N ALA A 31 -12.41 35.37 1.93
CA ALA A 31 -13.18 34.12 1.89
C ALA A 31 -12.43 33.01 1.12
N LEU A 32 -11.84 33.34 -0.03
CA LEU A 32 -11.03 32.40 -0.82
C LEU A 32 -9.80 31.93 -0.03
N VAL A 33 -9.09 32.85 0.64
CA VAL A 33 -7.91 32.51 1.43
C VAL A 33 -8.27 31.54 2.57
N VAL A 34 -9.34 31.84 3.32
CA VAL A 34 -9.79 30.99 4.43
C VAL A 34 -10.27 29.63 3.92
N ALA A 35 -11.06 29.60 2.83
CA ALA A 35 -11.53 28.37 2.23
C ALA A 35 -10.38 27.47 1.77
N LEU A 36 -9.36 28.05 1.13
CA LEU A 36 -8.16 27.33 0.70
C LEU A 36 -7.39 26.77 1.90
N LEU A 37 -7.19 27.57 2.95
CA LEU A 37 -6.50 27.11 4.15
C LEU A 37 -7.23 25.93 4.81
N LEU A 38 -8.56 26.01 4.93
CA LEU A 38 -9.37 24.92 5.49
C LEU A 38 -9.29 23.65 4.63
N ALA A 39 -9.34 23.78 3.31
CA ALA A 39 -9.20 22.66 2.39
C ALA A 39 -7.82 22.00 2.50
N VAL A 40 -6.75 22.79 2.53
CA VAL A 40 -5.36 22.30 2.69
C VAL A 40 -5.17 21.64 4.05
N MET A 41 -5.62 22.26 5.13
CA MET A 41 -5.52 21.67 6.48
C MET A 41 -6.32 20.38 6.59
N GLY A 42 -7.53 20.32 6.02
CA GLY A 42 -8.31 19.09 5.96
C GLY A 42 -7.58 17.99 5.19
N HIS A 43 -7.03 18.31 4.02
CA HIS A 43 -6.29 17.32 3.25
C HIS A 43 -5.05 16.80 3.98
N ILE A 44 -4.25 17.69 4.59
CA ILE A 44 -3.07 17.33 5.40
C ILE A 44 -3.50 16.44 6.56
N PHE A 45 -4.54 16.82 7.31
CA PHE A 45 -5.02 16.02 8.43
C PHE A 45 -5.49 14.63 7.99
N TYR A 46 -6.16 14.54 6.83
CA TYR A 46 -6.57 13.25 6.29
C TYR A 46 -5.37 12.37 5.96
N TYR A 47 -4.43 12.88 5.16
CA TYR A 47 -3.28 12.12 4.66
C TYR A 47 -2.33 11.71 5.78
N TYR A 48 -1.95 12.64 6.67
CA TYR A 48 -0.98 12.37 7.72
C TYR A 48 -1.57 11.67 8.94
N TYR A 49 -2.89 11.61 9.13
CA TYR A 49 -3.46 11.03 10.35
C TYR A 49 -4.60 10.05 10.10
N LEU A 50 -5.64 10.46 9.38
CA LEU A 50 -6.86 9.66 9.28
C LEU A 50 -6.71 8.45 8.36
N GLU A 51 -5.98 8.53 7.25
CA GLU A 51 -5.90 7.44 6.27
C GLU A 51 -5.46 6.11 6.91
N GLN A 52 -4.29 6.09 7.56
CA GLN A 52 -3.79 4.89 8.24
C GLN A 52 -4.70 4.46 9.41
N MET A 53 -5.24 5.42 10.16
CA MET A 53 -6.12 5.14 11.30
C MET A 53 -7.44 4.48 10.88
N LEU A 54 -8.05 4.98 9.81
CA LEU A 54 -9.29 4.46 9.25
C LEU A 54 -9.06 3.06 8.66
N VAL A 55 -8.00 2.88 7.87
CA VAL A 55 -7.65 1.58 7.27
C VAL A 55 -7.42 0.52 8.35
N LYS A 56 -6.66 0.85 9.39
CA LYS A 56 -6.33 -0.09 10.47
C LYS A 56 -7.52 -0.43 11.36
N ARG A 57 -8.31 0.57 11.80
CA ARG A 57 -9.28 0.38 12.88
C ARG A 57 -10.75 0.33 12.45
N TRP A 58 -11.11 0.94 11.32
CA TRP A 58 -12.50 1.12 10.91
C TRP A 58 -12.82 0.53 9.54
N GLY A 59 -11.82 -0.06 8.88
CA GLY A 59 -11.92 -0.52 7.50
C GLY A 59 -11.77 0.63 6.50
N GLY A 60 -11.04 0.35 5.42
CA GLY A 60 -10.70 1.28 4.36
C GLY A 60 -9.82 0.59 3.33
N SER A 61 -9.31 1.35 2.35
CA SER A 61 -8.31 0.85 1.41
C SER A 61 -7.13 1.80 1.38
N MET A 62 -5.92 1.24 1.41
CA MET A 62 -4.66 1.93 1.17
C MET A 62 -3.89 1.10 0.15
N GLN A 63 -3.21 1.77 -0.79
CA GLN A 63 -2.39 1.10 -1.79
C GLN A 63 -0.92 1.46 -1.55
N ILE A 64 -0.07 0.45 -1.52
CA ILE A 64 1.37 0.61 -1.37
C ILE A 64 2.04 -0.24 -2.44
N GLN A 65 2.93 0.39 -3.20
CA GLN A 65 3.72 -0.30 -4.21
C GLN A 65 4.97 -0.90 -3.59
N VAL A 66 5.23 -2.17 -3.90
CA VAL A 66 6.50 -2.83 -3.59
C VAL A 66 7.56 -2.27 -4.53
N PRO A 67 8.75 -1.87 -4.04
CA PRO A 67 9.83 -1.39 -4.90
C PRO A 67 10.23 -2.42 -5.96
N GLU A 68 10.59 -1.95 -7.14
CA GLU A 68 11.03 -2.82 -8.24
C GLU A 68 12.21 -3.71 -7.83
N GLY A 69 12.20 -4.96 -8.30
CA GLY A 69 13.22 -5.96 -7.98
C GLY A 69 13.12 -6.57 -6.58
N GLN A 70 12.24 -6.06 -5.72
CA GLN A 70 11.97 -6.65 -4.41
C GLN A 70 10.73 -7.56 -4.43
N TYR A 71 10.76 -8.59 -3.61
CA TYR A 71 9.64 -9.51 -3.42
C TYR A 71 8.99 -9.27 -2.07
N HIS A 72 7.67 -9.09 -2.05
CA HIS A 72 6.93 -8.98 -0.80
C HIS A 72 6.96 -10.30 -0.04
N ILE A 73 7.32 -10.26 1.25
CA ILE A 73 7.27 -11.41 2.15
C ILE A 73 6.06 -11.31 3.07
N GLY A 74 5.89 -10.17 3.73
CA GLY A 74 4.84 -10.03 4.73
C GLY A 74 4.61 -8.59 5.15
N VAL A 75 3.46 -8.37 5.78
CA VAL A 75 3.03 -7.07 6.29
C VAL A 75 2.45 -7.25 7.68
N THR A 76 2.76 -6.32 8.58
CA THR A 76 2.20 -6.30 9.93
C THR A 76 1.97 -4.87 10.40
N TRP A 77 1.15 -4.70 11.43
CA TRP A 77 0.97 -3.43 12.11
C TRP A 77 1.75 -3.44 13.40
N LYS A 78 2.53 -2.38 13.65
CA LYS A 78 3.12 -2.10 14.96
C LYS A 78 2.59 -0.75 15.41
N ASP A 79 1.79 -0.76 16.46
CA ASP A 79 0.96 0.38 16.83
C ASP A 79 0.25 0.89 15.57
N ASP A 80 0.17 2.19 15.34
CA ASP A 80 -0.54 2.77 14.19
C ASP A 80 0.29 2.82 12.90
N ASN A 81 1.51 2.25 12.87
CA ASN A 81 2.37 2.23 11.69
C ASN A 81 2.37 0.86 11.01
N LEU A 82 2.40 0.87 9.68
CA LEU A 82 2.46 -0.34 8.88
C LEU A 82 3.91 -0.73 8.65
N TRP A 83 4.26 -1.99 8.90
CA TRP A 83 5.58 -2.54 8.66
C TRP A 83 5.52 -3.54 7.52
N ILE A 84 6.29 -3.29 6.47
CA ILE A 84 6.36 -4.15 5.28
C ILE A 84 7.74 -4.80 5.24
N GLN A 85 7.75 -6.11 5.09
CA GLN A 85 8.95 -6.90 4.87
C GLN A 85 9.04 -7.30 3.40
N ASN A 86 10.13 -6.90 2.76
CA ASN A 86 10.46 -7.31 1.39
C ASN A 86 11.82 -8.02 1.35
N TYR A 87 12.00 -8.90 0.38
CA TYR A 87 13.27 -9.54 0.07
C TYR A 87 13.89 -8.90 -1.17
N ASP A 88 15.15 -8.52 -1.08
CA ASP A 88 15.97 -8.10 -2.21
C ASP A 88 16.94 -9.24 -2.60
N PRO A 89 16.74 -9.89 -3.77
CA PRO A 89 17.58 -10.98 -4.23
C PRO A 89 18.99 -10.52 -4.64
N ALA A 90 19.16 -9.26 -5.04
CA ALA A 90 20.44 -8.75 -5.53
C ALA A 90 21.46 -8.59 -4.40
N SER A 91 20.98 -8.17 -3.23
CA SER A 91 21.82 -7.98 -2.04
C SER A 91 21.67 -9.09 -0.98
N ASN A 92 20.76 -10.04 -1.19
CA ASN A 92 20.38 -11.08 -0.24
C ASN A 92 19.99 -10.51 1.15
N GLN A 93 19.06 -9.55 1.13
CA GLN A 93 18.60 -8.85 2.32
C GLN A 93 17.09 -8.92 2.47
N CYS A 94 16.62 -9.07 3.70
CA CYS A 94 15.24 -8.78 4.05
C CYS A 94 15.17 -7.36 4.64
N ILE A 95 14.37 -6.52 4.02
CA ILE A 95 14.22 -5.11 4.32
C ILE A 95 12.86 -4.92 4.97
N PHE A 96 12.86 -4.48 6.22
CA PHE A 96 11.67 -4.10 6.97
C PHE A 96 11.54 -2.59 6.92
N ARG A 97 10.49 -2.08 6.31
CA ARG A 97 10.21 -0.66 6.19
C ARG A 97 8.96 -0.30 6.96
N GLU A 98 9.08 0.73 7.79
CA GLU A 98 7.97 1.35 8.47
C GLU A 98 7.34 2.43 7.58
N TYR A 99 6.08 2.25 7.23
CA TYR A 99 5.24 3.28 6.65
C TYR A 99 4.57 4.03 7.79
N SER A 100 5.24 5.09 8.24
CA SER A 100 4.69 6.01 9.24
C SER A 100 3.60 6.89 8.64
N ARG A 101 2.85 7.53 9.52
CA ARG A 101 1.83 8.54 9.20
C ARG A 101 2.34 9.60 8.21
N GLY A 102 1.85 9.52 6.97
CA GLY A 102 2.27 10.35 5.85
C GLY A 102 3.76 10.25 5.47
N SER A 103 4.40 9.12 5.78
CA SER A 103 5.76 8.79 5.34
C SER A 103 6.85 9.79 5.75
N VAL A 104 6.68 10.50 6.87
CA VAL A 104 7.64 11.54 7.30
C VAL A 104 8.84 10.96 8.06
N LEU A 105 8.61 9.97 8.91
CA LEU A 105 9.63 9.36 9.77
C LEU A 105 9.55 7.84 9.67
N GLU A 106 10.22 7.30 8.67
CA GLU A 106 10.23 5.86 8.37
C GLU A 106 11.45 5.18 8.99
N GLY A 107 11.23 4.24 9.91
CA GLY A 107 12.24 3.29 10.33
C GLY A 107 12.54 2.25 9.24
N GLU A 108 13.81 1.86 9.11
CA GLU A 108 14.21 0.73 8.26
C GLU A 108 15.11 -0.21 9.03
N VAL A 109 14.85 -1.52 8.94
CA VAL A 109 15.75 -2.57 9.45
C VAL A 109 16.14 -3.49 8.30
N ARG A 110 17.44 -3.72 8.14
CA ARG A 110 17.99 -4.64 7.13
C ARG A 110 18.57 -5.88 7.77
N LEU A 111 17.99 -7.03 7.46
CA LEU A 111 18.52 -8.33 7.82
C LEU A 111 19.35 -8.88 6.66
N ARG A 112 20.66 -9.07 6.88
CA ARG A 112 21.58 -9.65 5.89
C ARG A 112 21.52 -11.17 5.90
N ASN A 113 21.83 -11.78 4.76
CA ASN A 113 21.79 -13.24 4.57
C ASN A 113 20.41 -13.81 4.89
N CYS A 114 19.37 -13.15 4.39
CA CYS A 114 18.02 -13.58 4.66
C CYS A 114 17.70 -14.86 3.88
N ASN A 115 17.08 -15.84 4.54
CA ASN A 115 16.61 -17.05 3.89
C ASN A 115 15.08 -17.11 3.96
N PRO A 116 14.37 -16.49 3.01
CA PRO A 116 12.91 -16.54 2.97
C PRO A 116 12.47 -17.94 2.55
N LEU A 117 12.23 -18.82 3.53
CA LEU A 117 11.73 -20.19 3.32
C LEU A 117 10.43 -20.24 2.48
N GLN A 118 9.64 -19.16 2.47
CA GLN A 118 8.45 -19.02 1.62
C GLN A 118 8.76 -18.82 0.12
N LEU A 119 9.92 -18.27 -0.25
CA LEU A 119 10.34 -18.08 -1.65
C LEU A 119 11.00 -19.33 -2.25
N LEU A 120 11.55 -20.21 -1.41
CA LEU A 120 12.16 -21.48 -1.84
C LEU A 120 11.16 -22.41 -2.56
N GLY A 121 9.87 -22.35 -2.18
CA GLY A 121 8.80 -23.05 -2.89
C GLY A 121 8.46 -22.40 -4.23
N VAL A 122 8.54 -21.07 -4.34
CA VAL A 122 8.22 -20.31 -5.57
C VAL A 122 9.33 -20.47 -6.61
N GLU A 123 10.62 -20.48 -6.23
CA GLU A 123 11.70 -20.79 -7.17
C GLU A 123 11.58 -22.21 -7.74
N GLN A 124 11.24 -23.19 -6.90
CA GLN A 124 10.95 -24.55 -7.36
C GLN A 124 9.71 -24.61 -8.25
N LEU A 125 8.63 -23.90 -7.89
CA LEU A 125 7.43 -23.81 -8.72
C LEU A 125 7.70 -23.13 -10.05
N GLN A 126 8.49 -22.07 -10.07
CA GLN A 126 8.88 -21.34 -11.26
C GLN A 126 9.74 -22.20 -12.18
N LYS A 127 10.65 -23.00 -11.60
CA LYS A 127 11.42 -24.00 -12.32
C LYS A 127 10.53 -25.11 -12.91
N LEU A 128 9.47 -25.51 -12.21
CA LEU A 128 8.48 -26.50 -12.67
C LEU A 128 7.52 -25.94 -13.73
N LEU A 129 7.14 -24.66 -13.63
CA LEU A 129 6.29 -23.97 -14.61
C LEU A 129 7.06 -23.57 -15.88
N GLN A 130 8.39 -23.42 -15.77
CA GLN A 130 9.28 -23.15 -16.91
C GLN A 130 9.75 -24.41 -17.63
N THR A 131 9.63 -25.60 -17.02
CA THR A 131 9.87 -26.85 -17.75
C THR A 131 8.71 -27.13 -18.70
N PRO A 132 8.96 -27.29 -20.02
CA PRO A 132 7.91 -27.69 -20.94
C PRO A 132 7.31 -29.04 -20.49
N PRO A 133 6.01 -29.27 -20.72
CA PRO A 133 5.39 -30.53 -20.35
C PRO A 133 6.18 -31.67 -20.99
N ARG A 134 6.64 -32.61 -20.16
CA ARG A 134 7.36 -33.80 -20.61
C ARG A 134 6.46 -34.48 -21.66
N PRO A 135 6.93 -34.71 -22.91
CA PRO A 135 6.09 -35.34 -23.92
C PRO A 135 5.59 -36.67 -23.36
N ALA A 136 4.27 -36.85 -23.42
CA ALA A 136 3.63 -38.08 -22.96
C ALA A 136 4.35 -39.25 -23.61
N SER A 137 4.93 -40.14 -22.79
CA SER A 137 5.54 -41.36 -23.30
C SER A 137 4.44 -42.14 -24.01
N THR A 138 4.48 -42.15 -25.32
CA THR A 138 3.71 -43.08 -26.13
C THR A 138 4.07 -44.48 -25.66
N ALA A 139 3.10 -45.15 -25.05
CA ALA A 139 3.18 -46.56 -24.75
C ALA A 139 3.39 -47.29 -26.09
N SER A 140 4.63 -47.68 -26.35
CA SER A 140 4.99 -48.61 -27.42
C SER A 140 4.32 -49.94 -27.09
N GLY A 141 3.28 -50.28 -27.85
CA GLY A 141 2.69 -51.60 -27.87
C GLY A 141 3.78 -52.66 -28.09
N GLY A 142 3.82 -53.64 -27.21
CA GLY A 142 4.56 -54.87 -27.45
C GLY A 142 3.73 -55.76 -28.37
N GLU A 143 4.01 -55.73 -29.67
CA GLU A 143 3.73 -56.85 -30.54
C GLU A 143 4.84 -57.88 -30.36
N GLY A 144 4.50 -58.98 -29.66
CA GLY A 144 5.33 -60.17 -29.49
C GLY A 144 4.61 -61.39 -30.04
N SER A 145 4.91 -61.71 -31.29
CA SER A 145 5.03 -63.05 -31.92
C SER A 145 4.35 -64.25 -31.24
N GLN A 146 3.37 -64.87 -31.92
CA GLN A 146 3.45 -66.20 -32.58
C GLN A 146 2.09 -66.62 -33.15
#